data_AF-A0A5N0V3Q3-F1
#
_entry.id   AF-A0A5N0V3Q3-F1
#
_cell.length_a   1.000
_cell.length_b   1.000
_cell.length_c   1.000
_cell.angle_alpha   90.00
_cell.angle_beta   90.00
_cell.angle_gamma   90.00
#
_symmetry.space_group_name_H-M   'P 1'
#
loop_
_entity.id
_entity.type
_entity.pdbx_description
1 polymer ?
#
loop_
_entity_poly.entity_id
_entity_poly.type
_entity_poly.pdbx_seq_one_letter_code
_entity_poly.pdbx_strand_id
1 'polypeptide(L)'
;MTTTSLSTVERRRAGRVLVLDTAERMFAEQGVFASTSRQIGEAAGQGNPAVAGYHFGTKADLVRAITRRFTVDVERSRAAMLTRLDDSAGIREWLGCLIHPWTDHFATQGTTYFARLCAQAMTDAKLKAVITEEACLSPSLRRTREALTRCLPAMPADVAAARDEVVQQVIVQMCAERERAVAAGERTERSSWRALAGGLIDALAGIWTAPCTTAPPVKLHLVGHGRPV
;
A
#
# COMPACT_ATOMS: atom_id res chain seq x y z
N MET A 1 -13.75 -18.74 -37.90
CA MET A 1 -13.95 -18.28 -36.50
C MET A 1 -13.68 -19.48 -35.61
N THR A 2 -12.49 -19.57 -35.03
CA THR A 2 -12.06 -20.72 -34.23
C THR A 2 -12.14 -20.34 -32.77
N THR A 3 -13.17 -20.80 -32.06
CA THR A 3 -13.32 -20.63 -30.62
C THR A 3 -12.38 -21.61 -29.93
N THR A 4 -11.18 -21.15 -29.55
CA THR A 4 -10.20 -21.96 -28.81
C THR A 4 -10.75 -22.32 -27.43
N SER A 5 -11.08 -23.59 -27.22
CA SER A 5 -11.48 -24.12 -25.91
C SER A 5 -10.27 -24.10 -24.97
N LEU A 6 -10.35 -23.32 -23.89
CA LEU A 6 -9.30 -23.24 -22.86
C LEU A 6 -9.10 -24.61 -22.18
N SER A 7 -7.86 -24.93 -21.81
CA SER A 7 -7.56 -26.11 -21.00
C SER A 7 -8.13 -25.97 -19.58
N THR A 8 -8.29 -27.09 -18.87
CA THR A 8 -8.78 -27.10 -17.48
C THR A 8 -7.87 -26.30 -16.53
N VAL A 9 -6.56 -26.26 -16.81
CA VAL A 9 -5.59 -25.47 -16.03
C VAL A 9 -5.79 -23.97 -16.26
N GLU A 10 -5.97 -23.56 -17.52
CA GLU A 10 -6.22 -22.16 -17.87
C GLU A 10 -7.55 -21.65 -17.30
N ARG A 11 -8.61 -22.46 -17.36
CA ARG A 11 -9.89 -22.13 -16.70
C ARG A 11 -9.73 -21.93 -15.19
N ARG A 12 -8.98 -22.80 -14.51
CA ARG A 12 -8.71 -22.66 -13.07
C ARG A 12 -7.90 -21.39 -12.77
N ARG A 13 -6.91 -21.06 -13.61
CA ARG A 13 -6.11 -19.83 -13.45
C ARG A 13 -6.97 -18.59 -13.68
N ALA A 14 -7.80 -18.57 -14.71
CA ALA A 14 -8.73 -17.47 -15.00
C ALA A 14 -9.75 -17.28 -13.86
N GLY A 15 -10.32 -18.36 -13.35
CA GLY A 15 -11.21 -18.32 -12.18
C GLY A 15 -10.51 -17.76 -10.94
N ARG A 16 -9.24 -18.12 -10.70
CA ARG A 16 -8.45 -17.56 -9.59
C ARG A 16 -8.22 -16.07 -9.74
N VAL A 17 -7.90 -15.58 -10.94
CA VAL A 17 -7.71 -14.15 -11.20
C VAL A 17 -9.01 -13.39 -10.92
N LEU A 18 -10.14 -13.89 -11.43
CA LEU A 18 -11.45 -13.26 -11.24
C LEU A 18 -11.86 -13.17 -9.77
N VAL A 19 -11.57 -14.20 -8.98
CA VAL A 19 -11.81 -14.18 -7.53
C VAL A 19 -10.95 -13.13 -6.83
N LEU A 20 -9.67 -13.00 -7.20
CA LEU A 20 -8.79 -11.98 -6.62
C LEU A 20 -9.24 -10.56 -6.99
N ASP A 21 -9.62 -10.31 -8.24
CA ASP A 21 -10.15 -9.01 -8.68
C ASP A 21 -11.45 -8.65 -7.95
N THR A 22 -12.34 -9.63 -7.81
CA THR A 22 -13.60 -9.46 -7.09
C THR A 22 -13.36 -9.20 -5.61
N ALA A 23 -12.44 -9.95 -4.97
CA ALA A 23 -12.08 -9.76 -3.58
C ALA A 23 -11.46 -8.37 -3.33
N GLU A 24 -10.51 -7.95 -4.17
CA GLU A 24 -9.86 -6.65 -4.08
C GLU A 24 -10.90 -5.52 -4.13
N ARG A 25 -11.81 -5.57 -5.10
CA ARG A 25 -12.91 -4.61 -5.23
C ARG A 25 -13.85 -4.61 -4.02
N MET A 26 -14.35 -5.79 -3.63
CA MET A 26 -15.29 -5.89 -2.51
C MET A 26 -14.66 -5.42 -1.20
N PHE A 27 -13.40 -5.75 -0.94
CA PHE A 27 -12.69 -5.26 0.23
C PHE A 27 -12.58 -3.73 0.21
N ALA A 28 -12.17 -3.14 -0.92
CA ALA A 28 -12.04 -1.69 -1.04
C ALA A 28 -13.38 -0.93 -0.94
N GLU A 29 -14.48 -1.52 -1.41
CA GLU A 29 -15.81 -0.90 -1.43
C GLU A 29 -16.62 -1.12 -0.14
N GLN A 30 -16.52 -2.31 0.45
CA GLN A 30 -17.44 -2.77 1.51
C GLN A 30 -16.76 -2.97 2.86
N GLY A 31 -15.45 -3.17 2.89
CA GLY A 31 -14.76 -3.60 4.10
C GLY A 31 -14.22 -5.02 3.99
N VAL A 32 -12.95 -5.24 4.35
CA VAL A 32 -12.36 -6.60 4.44
C VAL A 32 -13.20 -7.52 5.36
N PHE A 33 -13.73 -6.98 6.45
CA PHE A 33 -14.52 -7.74 7.40
C PHE A 33 -15.97 -7.97 6.97
N ALA A 34 -16.52 -7.10 6.11
CA ALA A 34 -17.90 -7.17 5.64
C ALA A 34 -18.12 -8.24 4.56
N SER A 35 -17.09 -8.61 3.81
CA SER A 35 -17.18 -9.62 2.74
C SER A 35 -16.76 -11.02 3.21
N THR A 36 -17.48 -12.06 2.83
CA THR A 36 -17.11 -13.47 3.08
C THR A 36 -16.54 -14.13 1.82
N SER A 37 -15.71 -15.18 1.97
CA SER A 37 -15.16 -15.92 0.83
C SER A 37 -16.24 -16.50 -0.09
N ARG A 38 -17.40 -16.86 0.48
CA ARG A 38 -18.57 -17.31 -0.27
C ARG A 38 -19.17 -16.18 -1.13
N GLN A 39 -19.45 -15.02 -0.53
CA GLN A 39 -19.97 -13.86 -1.26
C GLN A 39 -19.01 -13.42 -2.38
N ILE A 40 -17.71 -13.48 -2.12
CA ILE A 40 -16.68 -13.22 -3.14
C ILE A 40 -16.78 -14.24 -4.28
N GLY A 41 -16.91 -15.54 -3.96
CA GLY A 41 -17.08 -16.59 -4.96
C GLY A 41 -18.36 -16.43 -5.80
N GLU A 42 -19.47 -16.04 -5.16
CA GLU A 42 -20.75 -15.73 -5.83
C GLU A 42 -20.60 -14.51 -6.75
N ALA A 43 -20.03 -13.41 -6.26
CA ALA A 43 -19.80 -12.19 -7.03
C ALA A 43 -18.79 -12.40 -8.17
N ALA A 44 -17.84 -13.33 -8.02
CA ALA A 44 -16.89 -13.74 -9.04
C ALA A 44 -17.47 -14.76 -10.04
N GLY A 45 -18.78 -15.05 -10.00
CA GLY A 45 -19.47 -15.94 -10.93
C GLY A 45 -18.95 -17.39 -10.89
N GLN A 46 -18.40 -17.84 -9.77
CA GLN A 46 -17.90 -19.21 -9.66
C GLN A 46 -19.07 -20.20 -9.62
N GLY A 47 -19.03 -21.24 -10.48
CA GLY A 47 -20.06 -22.27 -10.52
C GLY A 47 -20.23 -23.06 -9.21
N ASN A 48 -19.24 -22.99 -8.31
CA ASN A 48 -19.37 -23.45 -6.93
C ASN A 48 -18.71 -22.43 -5.97
N PRO A 49 -19.46 -21.49 -5.39
CA PRO A 49 -18.90 -20.47 -4.51
C PRO A 49 -18.24 -21.00 -3.24
N ALA A 50 -18.64 -22.18 -2.75
CA ALA A 50 -18.02 -22.81 -1.59
C ALA A 50 -16.55 -23.20 -1.86
N VAL A 51 -16.22 -23.47 -3.12
CA VAL A 51 -14.86 -23.81 -3.56
C VAL A 51 -13.91 -22.60 -3.49
N ALA A 52 -14.44 -21.36 -3.56
CA ALA A 52 -13.62 -20.17 -3.34
C ALA A 52 -13.00 -20.13 -1.94
N GLY A 53 -13.75 -20.58 -0.92
CA GLY A 53 -13.22 -20.74 0.45
C GLY A 53 -12.11 -21.79 0.54
N TYR A 54 -12.23 -22.90 -0.21
CA TYR A 54 -11.21 -23.95 -0.26
C TYR A 54 -9.93 -23.53 -1.03
N HIS A 55 -10.07 -22.75 -2.11
CA HIS A 55 -8.93 -22.37 -2.95
C HIS A 55 -8.11 -21.19 -2.44
N PHE A 56 -8.71 -20.36 -1.60
CA PHE A 56 -8.07 -19.16 -1.08
C PHE A 56 -7.97 -19.12 0.43
N GLY A 57 -8.51 -20.11 1.15
CA GLY A 57 -8.37 -20.20 2.60
C GLY A 57 -9.06 -19.04 3.31
N THR A 58 -8.30 -18.37 4.19
CA THR A 58 -8.80 -17.31 5.06
C THR A 58 -8.79 -15.93 4.37
N LYS A 59 -9.41 -14.92 5.01
CA LYS A 59 -9.27 -13.52 4.57
C LYS A 59 -7.82 -13.06 4.52
N ALA A 60 -7.00 -13.50 5.49
CA ALA A 60 -5.57 -13.20 5.50
C ALA A 60 -4.87 -13.78 4.27
N ASP A 61 -5.24 -14.99 3.84
CA ASP A 61 -4.67 -15.62 2.65
C ASP A 61 -5.09 -14.90 1.36
N LEU A 62 -6.34 -14.42 1.28
CA LEU A 62 -6.79 -13.54 0.18
C LEU A 62 -6.01 -12.23 0.15
N VAL A 63 -5.90 -11.52 1.28
CA VAL A 63 -5.11 -10.28 1.38
C VAL A 63 -3.65 -10.53 1.00
N ARG A 64 -3.07 -11.64 1.45
CA ARG A 64 -1.70 -12.05 1.08
C ARG A 64 -1.57 -12.27 -0.42
N ALA A 65 -2.51 -13.00 -1.05
CA ALA A 65 -2.48 -13.27 -2.48
C ALA A 65 -2.64 -12.00 -3.34
N ILE A 66 -3.53 -11.09 -2.93
CA ILE A 66 -3.69 -9.78 -3.58
C ILE A 66 -2.41 -8.95 -3.43
N THR A 67 -1.86 -8.89 -2.22
CA THR A 67 -0.60 -8.17 -1.94
C THR A 67 0.55 -8.73 -2.76
N ARG A 68 0.68 -10.06 -2.86
CA ARG A 68 1.69 -10.71 -3.70
C ARG A 68 1.59 -10.30 -5.16
N ARG A 69 0.38 -10.24 -5.70
CA ARG A 69 0.17 -9.84 -7.11
C ARG A 69 0.71 -8.43 -7.33
N PHE A 70 0.34 -7.49 -6.47
CA PHE A 70 0.83 -6.12 -6.53
C PHE A 70 2.34 -6.04 -6.32
N THR A 71 2.91 -6.74 -5.32
CA THR A 71 4.34 -6.68 -5.01
C THR A 71 5.21 -7.21 -6.14
N VAL A 72 4.78 -8.24 -6.86
CA VAL A 72 5.50 -8.77 -8.03
C VAL A 72 5.63 -7.72 -9.13
N ASP A 73 4.58 -6.96 -9.40
CA ASP A 73 4.59 -5.94 -10.46
C ASP A 73 5.47 -4.74 -10.07
N VAL A 74 5.35 -4.26 -8.82
CA VAL A 74 6.15 -3.12 -8.36
C VAL A 74 7.60 -3.48 -8.07
N GLU A 75 7.91 -4.74 -7.77
CA GLU A 75 9.29 -5.25 -7.60
C GLU A 75 10.11 -4.99 -8.85
N ARG A 76 9.57 -5.32 -10.03
CA ARG A 76 10.27 -5.14 -11.29
C ARG A 76 10.61 -3.68 -11.54
N SER A 77 9.64 -2.79 -11.34
CA SER A 77 9.82 -1.35 -11.50
C SER A 77 10.90 -0.84 -10.53
N ARG A 78 10.82 -1.21 -9.26
CA ARG A 78 11.77 -0.81 -8.23
C ARG A 78 13.19 -1.31 -8.52
N ALA A 79 13.34 -2.58 -8.88
CA ALA A 79 14.63 -3.15 -9.25
C ALA A 79 15.28 -2.38 -10.41
N ALA A 80 14.50 -2.01 -11.44
CA ALA A 80 15.00 -1.20 -12.55
C ALA A 80 15.35 0.25 -12.18
N MET A 81 14.75 0.82 -11.13
CA MET A 81 15.17 2.10 -10.58
C MET A 81 16.50 1.98 -9.82
N LEU A 82 16.65 0.91 -9.03
CA LEU A 82 17.85 0.67 -8.23
C LEU A 82 19.12 0.50 -9.06
N THR A 83 19.02 -0.01 -10.28
CA THR A 83 20.19 -0.13 -11.19
C THR A 83 20.69 1.21 -11.70
N ARG A 84 19.91 2.28 -11.55
CA ARG A 84 20.26 3.65 -11.97
C ARG A 84 20.79 4.51 -10.83
N LEU A 85 20.76 4.00 -9.60
CA LEU A 85 21.30 4.71 -8.44
C LEU A 85 22.75 4.29 -8.21
N ASP A 86 23.59 5.27 -7.89
CA ASP A 86 24.95 5.07 -7.43
C ASP A 86 25.08 5.42 -5.93
N ASP A 87 26.29 5.35 -5.41
CA ASP A 87 26.57 5.60 -3.99
C ASP A 87 26.36 7.07 -3.56
N SER A 88 26.17 7.99 -4.50
CA SER A 88 25.86 9.40 -4.22
C SER A 88 24.35 9.67 -4.03
N ALA A 89 23.49 8.68 -4.26
CA ALA A 89 22.05 8.82 -4.13
C ALA A 89 21.63 9.27 -2.72
N GLY A 90 20.87 10.36 -2.66
CA GLY A 90 20.36 10.94 -1.43
C GLY A 90 19.01 10.36 -1.02
N ILE A 91 18.49 10.84 0.11
CA ILE A 91 17.21 10.40 0.68
C ILE A 91 16.04 10.52 -0.32
N ARG A 92 16.04 11.55 -1.17
CA ARG A 92 14.96 11.81 -2.12
C ARG A 92 14.91 10.76 -3.23
N GLU A 93 16.07 10.34 -3.74
CA GLU A 93 16.18 9.27 -4.73
C GLU A 93 15.70 7.93 -4.16
N TRP A 94 16.11 7.62 -2.93
CA TRP A 94 15.69 6.39 -2.24
C TRP A 94 14.20 6.39 -1.89
N LEU A 95 13.64 7.54 -1.47
CA LEU A 95 12.19 7.71 -1.31
C LEU A 95 11.48 7.57 -2.66
N GLY A 96 12.06 8.07 -3.75
CA GLY A 96 11.59 7.81 -5.10
C GLY A 96 11.47 6.32 -5.39
N CYS A 97 12.49 5.54 -5.02
CA CYS A 97 12.46 4.08 -5.10
C CYS A 97 11.40 3.43 -4.22
N LEU A 98 10.87 4.08 -3.18
CA LEU A 98 9.71 3.58 -2.43
C LEU A 98 8.37 3.91 -3.13
N ILE A 99 8.22 5.15 -3.60
CA ILE A 99 6.92 5.73 -3.99
C ILE A 99 6.59 5.53 -5.47
N HIS A 100 7.55 5.72 -6.38
CA HIS A 100 7.29 5.63 -7.82
C HIS A 100 6.74 4.27 -8.25
N PRO A 101 7.26 3.12 -7.77
CA PRO A 101 6.72 1.82 -8.19
C PRO A 101 5.23 1.64 -7.91
N TRP A 102 4.71 2.20 -6.82
CA TRP A 102 3.28 2.18 -6.51
C TRP A 102 2.50 3.13 -7.42
N THR A 103 2.91 4.40 -7.43
CA THR A 103 2.18 5.46 -8.15
C THR A 103 2.19 5.27 -9.66
N ASP A 104 3.28 4.75 -10.24
CA ASP A 104 3.36 4.41 -11.66
C ASP A 104 2.47 3.20 -11.98
N HIS A 105 2.43 2.18 -11.10
CA HIS A 105 1.52 1.05 -11.27
C HIS A 105 0.06 1.52 -11.32
N PHE A 106 -0.36 2.34 -10.35
CA PHE A 106 -1.72 2.91 -10.33
C PHE A 106 -2.01 3.81 -11.55
N ALA A 107 -1.01 4.53 -12.05
CA ALA A 107 -1.18 5.36 -13.25
C ALA A 107 -1.44 4.54 -14.51
N THR A 108 -0.90 3.31 -14.60
CA THR A 108 -1.04 2.44 -15.78
C THR A 108 -2.31 1.59 -15.80
N GLN A 109 -2.88 1.26 -14.63
CA GLN A 109 -3.98 0.29 -14.51
C GLN A 109 -5.39 0.93 -14.51
N GLY A 110 -5.49 2.26 -14.40
CA GLY A 110 -6.78 2.94 -14.27
C GLY A 110 -7.34 2.86 -12.85
N THR A 111 -8.61 2.50 -12.69
CA THR A 111 -9.24 2.37 -11.36
C THR A 111 -8.76 1.10 -10.66
N THR A 112 -7.84 1.24 -9.71
CA THR A 112 -7.44 0.15 -8.81
C THR A 112 -8.28 0.14 -7.53
N TYR A 113 -8.15 -0.93 -6.74
CA TYR A 113 -8.80 -1.09 -5.43
C TYR A 113 -7.78 -1.36 -4.31
N PHE A 114 -6.55 -1.70 -4.69
CA PHE A 114 -5.49 -2.10 -3.79
C PHE A 114 -5.14 -1.05 -2.73
N ALA A 115 -5.07 0.24 -3.08
CA ALA A 115 -4.67 1.26 -2.11
C ALA A 115 -5.72 1.40 -0.99
N ARG A 116 -7.01 1.41 -1.33
CA ARG A 116 -8.10 1.41 -0.34
C ARG A 116 -8.16 0.13 0.47
N LEU A 117 -7.89 -1.04 -0.14
CA LEU A 117 -7.75 -2.30 0.59
C LEU A 117 -6.64 -2.20 1.64
N CYS A 118 -5.46 -1.72 1.26
CA CYS A 118 -4.34 -1.54 2.18
C CYS A 118 -4.71 -0.58 3.32
N ALA A 119 -5.34 0.55 3.02
CA ALA A 119 -5.75 1.53 4.03
C ALA A 119 -6.69 0.94 5.08
N GLN A 120 -7.63 0.08 4.67
CA GLN A 120 -8.51 -0.62 5.61
C GLN A 120 -7.76 -1.70 6.40
N ALA A 121 -6.92 -2.49 5.72
CA ALA A 121 -6.15 -3.56 6.35
C ALA A 121 -5.17 -3.03 7.41
N MET A 122 -4.66 -1.80 7.26
CA MET A 122 -3.80 -1.16 8.27
C MET A 122 -4.51 -0.90 9.61
N THR A 123 -5.84 -0.95 9.69
CA THR A 123 -6.60 -0.79 10.94
C THR A 123 -6.67 -2.06 11.77
N ASP A 124 -6.35 -3.22 11.19
CA ASP A 124 -6.29 -4.51 11.86
C ASP A 124 -4.84 -5.01 11.95
N ALA A 125 -4.38 -5.31 13.16
CA ALA A 125 -2.99 -5.70 13.40
C ALA A 125 -2.56 -6.97 12.62
N LYS A 126 -3.47 -7.94 12.47
CA LYS A 126 -3.18 -9.20 11.77
C LYS A 126 -3.05 -8.99 10.27
N LEU A 127 -3.97 -8.22 9.67
CA LEU A 127 -3.92 -7.91 8.24
C LEU A 127 -2.75 -6.97 7.90
N LYS A 128 -2.46 -5.99 8.77
CA LYS A 128 -1.25 -5.15 8.66
C LYS A 128 0.01 -6.02 8.64
N ALA A 129 0.12 -6.99 9.55
CA ALA A 129 1.25 -7.92 9.57
C ALA A 129 1.37 -8.72 8.27
N VAL A 130 0.26 -9.27 7.76
CA VAL A 130 0.24 -10.03 6.49
C VAL A 130 0.76 -9.20 5.32
N ILE A 131 0.27 -7.97 5.15
CA ILE A 131 0.73 -7.06 4.08
C ILE A 131 2.22 -6.75 4.24
N THR A 132 2.65 -6.46 5.47
CA THR A 132 4.02 -6.09 5.78
C THR A 132 4.99 -7.23 5.50
N GLU A 133 4.68 -8.43 5.98
CA GLU A 133 5.45 -9.65 5.74
C GLU A 133 5.59 -9.93 4.24
N GLU A 134 4.48 -9.92 3.50
CA GLU A 134 4.48 -10.21 2.06
C GLU A 134 5.28 -9.16 1.28
N ALA A 135 5.15 -7.88 1.64
CA ALA A 135 5.95 -6.81 1.05
C ALA A 135 7.45 -6.98 1.35
N CYS A 136 7.82 -7.37 2.58
CA CYS A 136 9.22 -7.57 2.98
C CYS A 136 9.93 -8.73 2.26
N LEU A 137 9.20 -9.64 1.59
CA LEU A 137 9.80 -10.68 0.74
C LEU A 137 10.52 -10.10 -0.47
N SER A 138 10.12 -8.90 -0.93
CA SER A 138 10.76 -8.15 -2.03
C SER A 138 12.22 -7.82 -1.72
N PRO A 139 13.19 -8.33 -2.51
CA PRO A 139 14.60 -7.96 -2.36
C PRO A 139 14.85 -6.48 -2.62
N SER A 140 14.22 -5.89 -3.64
CA SER A 140 14.40 -4.46 -3.94
C SER A 140 13.89 -3.55 -2.82
N LEU A 141 12.79 -3.91 -2.15
CA LEU A 141 12.25 -3.13 -1.04
C LEU A 141 13.18 -3.18 0.17
N ARG A 142 13.71 -4.36 0.52
CA ARG A 142 14.67 -4.49 1.62
C ARG A 142 15.92 -3.66 1.36
N ARG A 143 16.51 -3.77 0.16
CA ARG A 143 17.67 -2.96 -0.24
C ARG A 143 17.38 -1.45 -0.18
N THR A 144 16.20 -1.03 -0.62
CA THR A 144 15.78 0.38 -0.56
C THR A 144 15.67 0.86 0.89
N ARG A 145 15.07 0.07 1.78
CA ARG A 145 14.95 0.38 3.22
C ARG A 145 16.32 0.44 3.90
N GLU A 146 17.20 -0.52 3.64
CA GLU A 146 18.57 -0.53 4.16
C GLU A 146 19.37 0.69 3.70
N ALA A 147 19.24 1.09 2.43
CA ALA A 147 19.88 2.29 1.91
C ALA A 147 19.31 3.57 2.52
N LEU A 148 17.98 3.67 2.65
CA LEU A 148 17.33 4.78 3.34
C LEU A 148 17.87 4.95 4.75
N THR A 149 17.90 3.88 5.55
CA THR A 149 18.41 3.93 6.92
C THR A 149 19.84 4.48 7.02
N ARG A 150 20.69 4.21 6.03
CA ARG A 150 22.07 4.74 5.98
C ARG A 150 22.12 6.26 5.67
N CYS A 151 21.10 6.80 5.02
CA CYS A 151 21.00 8.24 4.73
C CYS A 151 20.38 9.05 5.88
N LEU A 152 19.78 8.39 6.88
CA LEU A 152 19.07 9.06 7.95
C LEU A 152 20.02 9.54 9.05
N PRO A 153 19.70 10.66 9.72
CA PRO A 153 20.36 11.04 10.96
C PRO A 153 20.24 9.93 12.01
N ALA A 154 21.28 9.75 12.83
CA ALA A 154 21.21 8.82 13.95
C ALA A 154 20.05 9.20 14.88
N MET A 155 19.20 8.23 15.20
CA MET A 155 18.03 8.41 16.07
C MET A 155 17.79 7.18 16.93
N PRO A 156 17.14 7.33 18.10
CA PRO A 156 16.69 6.20 18.91
C PRO A 156 15.80 5.24 18.13
N ALA A 157 15.88 3.94 18.44
CA ALA A 157 15.18 2.89 17.69
C ALA A 157 13.65 3.00 17.77
N ASP A 158 13.12 3.45 18.90
CA ASP A 158 11.70 3.74 19.11
C ASP A 158 11.22 4.91 18.25
N VAL A 159 12.05 5.96 18.13
CA VAL A 159 11.76 7.11 17.24
C VAL A 159 11.78 6.68 15.77
N ALA A 160 12.76 5.86 15.37
CA ALA A 160 12.82 5.32 14.01
C ALA A 160 11.59 4.46 13.68
N ALA A 161 11.18 3.58 14.61
CA ALA A 161 9.99 2.74 14.45
C ALA A 161 8.70 3.58 14.36
N ALA A 162 8.55 4.60 15.21
CA ALA A 162 7.41 5.51 15.15
C ALA A 162 7.35 6.28 13.83
N ARG A 163 8.50 6.74 13.30
CA ARG A 163 8.58 7.40 11.99
C ARG A 163 8.24 6.46 10.85
N ASP A 164 8.74 5.22 10.87
CA ASP A 164 8.40 4.22 9.86
C ASP A 164 6.89 3.94 9.85
N GLU A 165 6.25 3.84 11.01
CA GLU A 165 4.80 3.67 11.10
C GLU A 165 4.04 4.88 10.51
N VAL A 166 4.43 6.11 10.84
CA VAL A 166 3.83 7.32 10.26
C VAL A 166 4.02 7.35 8.74
N VAL A 167 5.23 7.05 8.25
CA VAL A 167 5.54 7.03 6.81
C VAL A 167 4.67 6.02 6.07
N GLN A 168 4.54 4.80 6.60
CA GLN A 168 3.67 3.78 6.02
C GLN A 168 2.20 4.25 5.96
N GLN A 169 1.70 4.87 7.04
CA GLN A 169 0.35 5.41 7.07
C GLN A 169 0.14 6.51 6.02
N VAL A 170 1.06 7.48 5.95
CA VAL A 170 0.98 8.58 4.97
C VAL A 170 0.96 8.04 3.54
N ILE A 171 1.86 7.10 3.19
CA ILE A 171 1.91 6.53 1.83
C ILE A 171 0.58 5.88 1.46
N VAL A 172 0.09 4.97 2.33
CA VAL A 172 -1.11 4.18 2.04
C VAL A 172 -2.35 5.05 1.99
N GLN A 173 -2.54 5.94 2.97
CA GLN A 173 -3.75 6.78 3.04
C GLN A 173 -3.82 7.77 1.87
N MET A 174 -2.71 8.40 1.50
CA MET A 174 -2.70 9.35 0.38
C MET A 174 -2.92 8.65 -0.97
N CYS A 175 -2.42 7.42 -1.13
CA CYS A 175 -2.75 6.62 -2.32
C CYS A 175 -4.22 6.20 -2.33
N ALA A 176 -4.78 5.80 -1.18
CA ALA A 176 -6.16 5.37 -1.06
C ALA A 176 -7.16 6.51 -1.30
N GLU A 177 -6.85 7.71 -0.80
CA GLU A 177 -7.65 8.92 -1.03
C GLU A 177 -7.66 9.29 -2.51
N ARG A 178 -6.48 9.27 -3.16
CA ARG A 178 -6.39 9.50 -4.60
C ARG A 178 -7.13 8.45 -5.41
N GLU A 179 -6.97 7.17 -5.09
CA GLU A 179 -7.67 6.07 -5.74
C GLU A 179 -9.19 6.24 -5.63
N ARG A 180 -9.69 6.64 -4.45
CA ARG A 180 -11.12 6.94 -4.22
C ARG A 180 -11.60 8.09 -5.11
N ALA A 181 -10.87 9.19 -5.18
CA ALA A 181 -11.26 10.34 -5.97
C ALA A 181 -11.24 10.05 -7.47
N VAL A 182 -10.24 9.29 -7.96
CA VAL A 182 -10.19 8.81 -9.35
C VAL A 182 -11.42 7.94 -9.65
N ALA A 183 -11.77 7.01 -8.75
CA ALA A 183 -12.95 6.17 -8.91
C ALA A 183 -14.27 6.96 -8.93
N ALA A 184 -14.35 8.05 -8.17
CA ALA A 184 -15.52 8.93 -8.11
C ALA A 184 -15.58 9.98 -9.23
N GLY A 185 -14.53 10.11 -10.06
CA GLY A 185 -14.42 11.18 -11.06
C GLY A 185 -14.22 12.57 -10.44
N GLU A 186 -13.76 12.64 -9.19
CA GLU A 186 -13.55 13.88 -8.45
C GLU A 186 -12.21 14.52 -8.80
N ARG A 187 -12.16 15.85 -8.77
CA ARG A 187 -10.90 16.59 -8.89
C ARG A 187 -10.17 16.57 -7.55
N THR A 188 -8.91 16.14 -7.57
CA THR A 188 -8.00 16.18 -6.42
C THR A 188 -7.07 17.38 -6.51
N GLU A 189 -6.63 17.92 -5.37
CA GLU A 189 -5.68 19.05 -5.32
C GLU A 189 -4.39 18.77 -6.12
N ARG A 190 -3.90 17.52 -6.04
CA ARG A 190 -2.84 17.02 -6.92
C ARG A 190 -3.48 16.36 -8.13
N SER A 191 -3.31 16.92 -9.32
CA SER A 191 -4.02 16.44 -10.52
C SER A 191 -3.59 15.05 -11.02
N SER A 192 -2.41 14.55 -10.68
CA SER A 192 -1.84 13.29 -11.21
C SER A 192 -1.19 12.40 -10.15
N TRP A 193 -1.04 11.10 -10.45
CA TRP A 193 -0.26 10.16 -9.62
C TRP A 193 1.21 10.61 -9.50
N ARG A 194 1.76 11.20 -10.57
CA ARG A 194 3.09 11.82 -10.56
C ARG A 194 3.18 13.00 -9.58
N ALA A 195 2.18 13.88 -9.58
CA ALA A 195 2.13 15.00 -8.65
C ALA A 195 2.00 14.51 -7.19
N LEU A 196 1.22 13.45 -6.95
CA LEU A 196 1.16 12.80 -5.64
C LEU A 196 2.53 12.26 -5.21
N ALA A 197 3.22 11.54 -6.09
CA ALA A 197 4.53 10.97 -5.80
C ALA A 197 5.55 12.03 -5.36
N GLY A 198 5.66 13.14 -6.10
CA GLY A 198 6.57 14.24 -5.74
C GLY A 198 6.29 14.82 -4.35
N GLY A 199 5.01 15.03 -4.03
CA GLY A 199 4.59 15.51 -2.72
C GLY A 199 4.87 14.57 -1.56
N LEU A 200 4.62 13.28 -1.77
CA LEU A 200 4.97 12.27 -0.80
C LEU A 200 6.48 12.25 -0.56
N ILE A 201 7.30 12.32 -1.61
CA ILE A 201 8.76 12.38 -1.46
C ILE A 201 9.18 13.60 -0.61
N ASP A 202 8.62 14.79 -0.89
CA ASP A 202 8.89 16.01 -0.12
C ASP A 202 8.50 15.87 1.36
N ALA A 203 7.27 15.43 1.63
CA ALA A 203 6.74 15.32 2.98
C ALA A 203 7.47 14.25 3.79
N LEU A 204 7.71 13.08 3.19
CA LEU A 204 8.38 11.95 3.85
C LEU A 204 9.86 12.25 4.11
N ALA A 205 10.53 13.00 3.23
CA ALA A 205 11.89 13.48 3.51
C ALA A 205 11.89 14.33 4.79
N GLY A 206 10.95 15.27 4.93
CA GLY A 206 10.81 16.09 6.14
C GLY A 206 10.53 15.28 7.40
N ILE A 207 9.63 14.29 7.35
CA ILE A 207 9.34 13.40 8.49
C ILE A 207 10.59 12.64 8.92
N TRP A 208 11.32 12.07 7.96
CA TRP A 208 12.48 11.24 8.24
C TRP A 208 13.68 12.02 8.75
N THR A 209 13.91 13.24 8.24
CA THR A 209 15.05 14.08 8.64
C THR A 209 14.74 15.07 9.75
N ALA A 210 13.50 15.11 10.25
CA ALA A 210 13.14 16.00 11.35
C ALA A 210 14.08 15.78 12.55
N PRO A 211 14.46 16.84 13.30
CA PRO A 211 15.21 16.67 14.54
C PRO A 211 14.46 15.79 15.54
N CYS A 212 15.19 14.98 16.31
CA CYS A 212 14.60 14.27 17.45
C CYS A 212 14.48 15.25 18.62
N THR A 213 13.27 15.44 19.14
CA THR A 213 13.08 16.23 20.36
C THR A 213 13.66 15.46 21.54
N THR A 214 14.72 16.00 22.16
CA THR A 214 15.36 15.44 23.36
C THR A 214 14.82 16.03 24.67
N ALA A 215 13.94 17.03 24.60
CA ALA A 215 13.37 17.74 25.74
C ALA A 215 11.95 17.25 26.07
N PRO A 216 11.51 17.30 27.35
CA PRO A 216 10.14 16.95 27.72
C PRO A 216 9.12 17.78 26.94
N PRO A 217 7.90 17.24 26.70
CA PRO A 217 6.92 17.88 25.84
C PRO A 217 6.68 19.32 26.26
N VAL A 218 6.66 20.22 25.29
CA VAL A 218 6.32 21.64 25.49
C VAL A 218 5.04 21.68 26.30
N LYS A 219 5.10 22.15 27.55
CA LYS A 219 3.90 22.41 28.33
C LYS A 219 3.13 23.48 27.57
N LEU A 220 2.10 23.05 26.83
CA LEU A 220 1.08 23.95 26.31
C LEU A 220 0.53 24.69 27.52
N HIS A 221 0.98 25.93 27.70
CA HIS A 221 0.38 26.84 28.67
C HIS A 221 -0.99 27.15 28.10
N LEU A 222 -1.97 26.32 28.44
CA LEU A 222 -3.37 26.67 28.28
C LEU A 222 -3.55 27.94 29.11
N VAL A 223 -3.63 29.08 28.42
CA VAL A 223 -3.97 30.35 29.04
C VAL A 223 -5.36 30.14 29.61
N GLY A 224 -5.41 29.90 30.93
CA GLY A 224 -6.66 29.90 31.66
C GLY A 224 -7.24 31.30 31.52
N HIS A 225 -8.26 31.44 30.68
CA HIS A 225 -9.13 32.60 30.71
C HIS A 225 -9.89 32.59 32.04
N GLY A 226 -9.22 32.97 33.13
CA GLY A 226 -9.87 33.75 34.19
C GLY A 226 -10.14 35.13 33.59
N ARG A 227 -11.27 35.80 33.81
CA ARG A 227 -12.14 35.95 35.00
C ARG A 227 -13.28 36.91 34.53
N PRO A 228 -14.23 37.44 35.33
CA PRO A 228 -14.26 37.55 36.79
C PRO A 228 -15.63 37.21 37.43
N VAL A 229 -15.66 37.38 38.76
CA VAL A 229 -16.80 37.32 39.69
C VAL A 229 -17.89 38.32 39.31
#